data_AF-A0AAU5JVV8-F1
#
_entry.id   AF-A0AAU5JVV8-F1
#
_cell.length_a   1.000
_cell.length_b   1.000
_cell.length_c   1.000
_cell.angle_alpha   90.00
_cell.angle_beta   90.00
_cell.angle_gamma   90.00
#
_symmetry.space_group_name_H-M   'P 1'
#
loop_
_entity.id
_entity.type
_entity.pdbx_description
1 polymer ?
#
loop_
_entity_poly.entity_id
_entity_poly.type
_entity_poly.pdbx_seq_one_letter_code
_entity_poly.pdbx_strand_id
1 'polypeptide(L)'
;MTVTLVPPITYGIGPIDAEPLTTGPRYVRTGGMNRWHRPRTGIRWPDGRTTYTVWCGQQVGSLRAARPMVTAETVLDHLPVCGTCEGRAVGAGQDEQAAGRPPLVFGPRDLTPPRHCPGSRTDLYAPLPGGTTGRCLACRDTHPVRAMGGPYASRVGIVQHPPGEGLFKPCPFHRWRHPRRTAADGDLLACMCGRPLAIPQ
;
A
#
# COMPACT_ATOMS: atom_id res chain seq x y z
N MET A 1 2.12 -4.71 -24.43
CA MET A 1 1.23 -5.15 -23.36
C MET A 1 1.54 -4.40 -22.08
N THR A 2 0.50 -4.03 -21.34
CA THR A 2 0.60 -3.48 -19.99
C THR A 2 0.69 -4.61 -18.96
N VAL A 3 1.28 -4.33 -17.80
CA VAL A 3 1.36 -5.24 -16.66
C VAL A 3 0.52 -4.73 -15.50
N THR A 4 -0.05 -5.65 -14.71
CA THR A 4 -0.76 -5.30 -13.47
C THR A 4 0.24 -4.81 -12.43
N LEU A 5 -0.02 -3.63 -11.85
CA LEU A 5 0.82 -3.01 -10.84
C LEU A 5 0.32 -3.34 -9.43
N VAL A 6 1.28 -3.45 -8.52
CA VAL A 6 1.03 -3.53 -7.08
C VAL A 6 0.69 -2.13 -6.56
N PRO A 7 -0.16 -1.98 -5.53
CA PRO A 7 -0.36 -0.70 -4.86
C PRO A 7 0.95 -0.10 -4.31
N PRO A 8 1.06 1.25 -4.21
CA PRO A 8 2.30 1.94 -3.85
C PRO A 8 2.78 1.78 -2.41
N ILE A 9 2.00 1.14 -1.53
CA ILE A 9 2.28 0.85 -0.11
C ILE A 9 3.42 1.68 0.50
N THR A 10 3.10 2.86 1.00
CA THR A 10 4.04 3.82 1.60
C THR A 10 4.02 3.75 3.14
N TYR A 11 5.07 4.27 3.78
CA TYR A 11 5.20 4.36 5.24
C TYR A 11 5.03 5.79 5.79
N GLY A 12 5.09 6.82 4.93
CA GLY A 12 4.95 8.24 5.31
C GLY A 12 3.58 8.81 4.97
N ILE A 13 3.44 10.14 5.01
CA ILE A 13 2.26 10.83 4.47
C ILE A 13 2.33 10.66 2.95
N GLY A 14 1.61 9.66 2.43
CA GLY A 14 1.50 9.43 0.98
C GLY A 14 1.04 10.69 0.23
N PRO A 15 1.33 10.80 -1.08
CA PRO A 15 0.95 11.96 -1.87
C PRO A 15 -0.59 12.07 -1.93
N ILE A 16 -1.13 13.06 -1.23
CA ILE A 16 -2.58 13.19 -0.94
C ILE A 16 -3.41 13.22 -2.23
N ASP A 17 -2.91 13.97 -3.23
CA ASP A 17 -3.62 14.21 -4.49
C ASP A 17 -3.16 13.31 -5.65
N ALA A 18 -2.25 12.37 -5.41
CA ALA A 18 -1.84 11.44 -6.45
C ALA A 18 -2.83 10.27 -6.57
N GLU A 19 -2.99 9.76 -7.79
CA GLU A 19 -3.81 8.60 -8.08
C GLU A 19 -2.93 7.35 -8.26
N PRO A 20 -3.21 6.23 -7.57
CA PRO A 20 -2.50 4.98 -7.79
C PRO A 20 -2.85 4.43 -9.18
N LEU A 21 -1.85 3.90 -9.88
CA LEU A 21 -2.05 3.19 -11.14
C LEU A 21 -2.20 1.68 -10.87
N THR A 22 -3.16 1.05 -11.51
CA THR A 22 -3.38 -0.40 -11.47
C THR A 22 -2.70 -1.14 -12.60
N THR A 23 -2.33 -0.44 -13.67
CA THR A 23 -1.59 -0.98 -14.83
C THR A 23 -0.48 -0.04 -15.24
N GLY A 24 0.58 -0.58 -15.82
CA GLY A 24 1.71 0.20 -16.35
C GLY A 24 2.41 -0.48 -17.51
N PRO A 25 3.42 0.16 -18.10
CA PRO A 25 4.27 -0.46 -19.10
C PRO A 25 5.07 -1.61 -18.50
N ARG A 26 5.48 -2.57 -19.34
CA ARG A 26 6.33 -3.68 -18.90
C ARG A 26 7.70 -3.18 -18.46
N TYR A 27 8.31 -2.29 -19.24
CA TYR A 27 9.63 -1.71 -18.96
C TYR A 27 9.59 -0.18 -18.92
N VAL A 28 10.39 0.39 -18.03
CA VAL A 28 10.62 1.84 -17.91
C VAL A 28 12.10 2.16 -17.77
N ARG A 29 12.49 3.33 -18.27
CA ARG A 29 13.85 3.86 -18.17
C ARG A 29 13.82 5.38 -18.33
N THR A 30 14.77 6.10 -17.74
CA THR A 30 15.09 7.48 -18.16
C THR A 30 16.38 7.52 -18.95
N GLY A 31 16.61 8.57 -19.74
CA GLY A 31 17.81 8.68 -20.58
C GLY A 31 19.16 8.67 -19.81
N GLY A 32 19.16 8.78 -18.48
CA GLY A 32 20.37 8.68 -17.63
C GLY A 32 20.56 7.32 -16.94
N MET A 33 19.63 6.38 -17.10
CA MET A 33 19.77 5.03 -16.53
C MET A 33 20.49 4.13 -17.52
N ASN A 34 21.34 3.22 -17.06
CA ASN A 34 22.08 2.29 -17.93
C ASN A 34 21.31 1.00 -18.28
N ARG A 35 20.18 0.76 -17.63
CA ARG A 35 19.39 -0.48 -17.75
C ARG A 35 17.89 -0.18 -17.72
N TRP A 36 17.10 -1.08 -18.30
CA TRP A 36 15.66 -1.06 -18.18
C TRP A 36 15.21 -1.62 -16.83
N HIS A 37 14.11 -1.10 -16.31
CA HIS A 37 13.55 -1.50 -15.03
C HIS A 37 12.09 -1.93 -15.19
N ARG A 38 11.64 -2.80 -14.27
CA ARG A 38 10.25 -3.26 -14.18
C ARG A 38 9.48 -2.45 -13.15
N PRO A 39 8.39 -1.76 -13.54
CA PRO A 39 7.50 -1.10 -12.60
C PRO A 39 6.90 -2.10 -11.61
N ARG A 40 7.02 -1.79 -10.32
CA ARG A 40 6.26 -2.49 -9.27
C ARG A 40 4.91 -1.82 -9.08
N THR A 41 4.93 -0.50 -8.95
CA THR A 41 3.79 0.36 -8.64
C THR A 41 3.92 1.66 -9.44
N GLY A 42 2.80 2.32 -9.70
CA GLY A 42 2.75 3.61 -10.38
C GLY A 42 1.81 4.57 -9.68
N ILE A 43 2.10 5.86 -9.80
CA ILE A 43 1.22 6.94 -9.38
C ILE A 43 1.13 7.99 -10.49
N ARG A 44 -0.05 8.61 -10.63
CA ARG A 44 -0.27 9.81 -11.43
C ARG A 44 -0.38 11.02 -10.50
N TRP A 45 0.42 12.04 -10.76
CA TRP A 45 0.39 13.31 -10.04
C TRP A 45 -0.71 14.23 -10.58
N PRO A 46 -1.16 15.23 -9.80
CA PRO A 46 -2.18 16.19 -10.23
C PRO A 46 -1.83 16.94 -11.52
N ASP A 47 -0.54 17.17 -11.76
CA ASP A 47 -0.03 17.83 -12.97
C ASP A 47 0.13 16.88 -14.17
N GLY A 48 -0.46 15.69 -14.09
CA GLY A 48 -0.48 14.67 -15.15
C GLY A 48 0.80 13.83 -15.24
N ARG A 49 1.86 14.16 -14.49
CA ARG A 49 3.09 13.35 -14.50
C ARG A 49 2.85 11.96 -13.92
N THR A 50 3.59 10.99 -14.42
CA THR A 50 3.59 9.62 -13.88
C THR A 50 4.94 9.29 -13.28
N THR A 51 4.92 8.69 -12.09
CA THR A 51 6.11 8.12 -11.44
C THR A 51 5.86 6.66 -11.15
N TYR A 52 6.80 5.81 -11.53
CA TYR A 52 6.84 4.40 -11.17
C TYR A 52 7.88 4.16 -10.07
N THR A 53 7.52 3.41 -9.04
CA THR A 53 8.55 2.77 -8.20
C THR A 53 8.79 1.39 -8.78
N VAL A 54 10.05 1.10 -9.10
CA VAL A 54 10.45 -0.16 -9.71
C VAL A 54 10.83 -1.18 -8.64
N TRP A 55 10.85 -2.46 -9.00
CA TRP A 55 11.10 -3.56 -8.07
C TRP A 55 12.44 -3.51 -7.34
N CYS A 56 13.46 -2.90 -7.92
CA CYS A 56 14.75 -2.67 -7.28
C CYS A 56 14.76 -1.49 -6.29
N GLY A 57 13.62 -0.83 -6.07
CA GLY A 57 13.43 0.26 -5.10
C GLY A 57 13.66 1.67 -5.65
N GLN A 58 14.14 1.81 -6.89
CA GLN A 58 14.31 3.12 -7.53
C GLN A 58 12.96 3.72 -7.94
N GLN A 59 12.92 5.05 -8.08
CA GLN A 59 11.80 5.76 -8.68
C GLN A 59 12.17 6.22 -10.08
N VAL A 60 11.26 6.03 -11.02
CA VAL A 60 11.40 6.38 -12.44
C VAL A 60 10.22 7.26 -12.81
N GLY A 61 10.47 8.51 -13.18
CA GLY A 61 9.41 9.43 -13.56
C GLY A 61 9.95 10.64 -14.30
N SER A 62 9.05 11.36 -14.95
CA SER A 62 9.38 12.57 -15.70
C SER A 62 9.54 13.75 -14.72
N LEU A 63 10.70 13.92 -14.09
CA LEU A 63 11.01 15.17 -13.41
C LEU A 63 11.21 16.27 -14.46
N ARG A 64 10.79 17.51 -14.20
CA ARG A 64 10.99 18.65 -15.13
C ARG A 64 12.45 18.81 -15.58
N ALA A 65 13.40 18.41 -14.74
CA ALA A 65 14.85 18.47 -15.02
C ALA A 65 15.44 17.16 -15.57
N ALA A 66 14.67 16.07 -15.64
CA ALA A 66 15.16 14.78 -16.11
C ALA A 66 14.76 14.54 -17.57
N ARG A 67 15.63 13.83 -18.30
CA ARG A 67 15.30 13.29 -19.63
C ARG A 67 13.97 12.52 -19.57
N PRO A 68 13.14 12.60 -20.62
CA PRO A 68 11.83 11.98 -20.62
C PRO A 68 11.92 10.49 -20.31
N MET A 69 10.95 9.99 -19.54
CA MET A 69 10.78 8.57 -19.31
C MET A 69 10.43 7.89 -20.64
N VAL A 70 11.14 6.83 -20.96
CA VAL A 70 10.86 5.94 -22.08
C VAL A 70 10.23 4.67 -21.53
N THR A 71 9.23 4.17 -22.23
CA THR A 71 8.53 2.92 -21.89
C THR A 71 8.69 1.94 -23.03
N ALA A 72 8.74 0.65 -22.73
CA ALA A 72 8.78 -0.39 -23.75
C ALA A 72 8.01 -1.63 -23.31
N GLU A 73 7.50 -2.34 -24.30
CA GLU A 73 6.87 -3.65 -24.11
C GLU A 73 7.90 -4.77 -24.14
N THR A 74 8.86 -4.68 -25.07
CA THR A 74 10.01 -5.55 -25.18
C THR A 74 11.28 -4.72 -25.14
N VAL A 75 12.34 -5.29 -24.56
CA VAL A 75 13.67 -4.69 -24.58
C VAL A 75 14.48 -5.46 -25.62
N LEU A 76 15.18 -4.74 -26.50
CA LEU A 76 16.06 -5.36 -27.49
C LEU A 76 17.12 -6.21 -26.77
N ASP A 77 17.44 -7.41 -27.31
CA ASP A 77 18.26 -8.41 -26.62
C ASP A 77 19.64 -7.92 -26.17
N HIS A 78 20.20 -6.92 -26.86
CA HIS A 78 21.50 -6.34 -26.53
C HIS A 78 21.44 -5.25 -25.44
N LEU A 79 20.24 -4.85 -24.99
CA LEU A 79 20.07 -3.82 -23.97
C LEU A 79 19.84 -4.47 -22.60
N PRO A 80 20.56 -4.02 -21.55
CA PRO A 80 20.50 -4.66 -20.26
C PRO A 80 19.20 -4.33 -19.51
N VAL A 81 18.69 -5.32 -18.79
CA VAL A 81 17.58 -5.19 -17.83
C VAL A 81 18.10 -5.38 -16.40
N CYS A 82 17.51 -4.69 -15.43
CA CYS A 82 17.83 -4.91 -14.03
C CYS A 82 17.37 -6.29 -13.56
N GLY A 83 18.31 -7.20 -13.27
CA GLY A 83 18.01 -8.57 -12.81
C GLY A 83 17.18 -8.64 -11.53
N THR A 84 17.37 -7.71 -10.58
CA THR A 84 16.51 -7.60 -9.38
C THR A 84 15.07 -7.27 -9.75
N CYS A 85 14.88 -6.44 -10.77
CA CYS A 85 13.55 -6.09 -11.24
C CYS A 85 12.86 -7.28 -11.92
N GLU A 86 13.56 -7.98 -12.80
CA GLU A 86 13.04 -9.17 -13.49
C GLU A 86 12.65 -10.28 -12.50
N GLY A 87 13.59 -10.70 -11.63
CA GLY A 87 13.33 -11.79 -10.70
C GLY A 87 12.18 -11.51 -9.73
N ARG A 88 12.03 -10.26 -9.26
CA ARG A 88 10.91 -9.86 -8.39
C ARG A 88 9.59 -9.72 -9.14
N ALA A 89 9.61 -9.26 -10.40
CA ALA A 89 8.41 -9.20 -11.23
C ALA A 89 7.86 -10.61 -11.52
N VAL A 90 8.74 -11.54 -11.92
CA VAL A 90 8.39 -12.97 -12.10
C VAL A 90 7.87 -13.55 -10.79
N GLY A 91 8.61 -13.37 -9.68
CA GLY A 91 8.20 -13.91 -8.39
C GLY A 91 6.89 -13.33 -7.83
N ALA A 92 6.51 -12.13 -8.27
CA ALA A 92 5.24 -11.49 -7.93
C ALA A 92 4.10 -11.87 -8.88
N GLY A 93 4.34 -12.74 -9.87
CA GLY A 93 3.35 -13.14 -10.87
C GLY A 93 3.00 -12.04 -11.89
N GLN A 94 3.83 -11.00 -12.01
CA GLN A 94 3.66 -9.99 -13.07
C GLN A 94 4.21 -10.45 -14.43
N ASP A 95 4.94 -11.56 -14.45
CA ASP A 95 5.53 -12.12 -15.65
C ASP A 95 5.63 -13.63 -15.54
N GLU A 96 5.76 -14.29 -16.69
CA GLU A 96 5.90 -15.73 -16.76
C GLU A 96 7.27 -16.17 -16.24
N GLN A 97 7.27 -17.29 -15.52
CA GLN A 97 8.50 -17.93 -15.11
C GLN A 97 9.03 -18.86 -16.20
N ALA A 98 10.34 -18.78 -16.48
CA ALA A 98 10.99 -19.68 -17.41
C ALA A 98 10.83 -21.15 -16.98
N ALA A 99 10.50 -22.01 -17.96
CA ALA A 99 10.37 -23.45 -17.75
C ALA A 99 11.67 -24.06 -17.17
N GLY A 100 11.52 -25.04 -16.28
CA GLY A 100 12.64 -25.74 -15.66
C GLY A 100 13.38 -24.96 -14.55
N ARG A 101 12.90 -23.76 -14.18
CA ARG A 101 13.42 -23.02 -13.01
C ARG A 101 12.57 -23.29 -11.76
N PRO A 102 13.17 -23.31 -10.54
CA PRO A 102 12.41 -23.35 -9.29
C PRO A 102 11.45 -22.16 -9.17
N PRO A 103 10.25 -22.34 -8.56
CA PRO A 103 9.28 -21.26 -8.39
C PRO A 103 9.88 -20.09 -7.62
N LEU A 104 9.88 -18.90 -8.24
CA LEU A 104 10.21 -17.66 -7.57
C LEU A 104 8.94 -17.16 -6.86
N VAL A 105 9.08 -16.79 -5.59
CA VAL A 105 7.99 -16.23 -4.81
C VAL A 105 8.43 -14.89 -4.25
N PHE A 106 7.73 -13.83 -4.65
CA PHE A 106 7.87 -12.49 -4.10
C PHE A 106 6.49 -11.93 -3.77
N GLY A 107 6.19 -11.83 -2.49
CA GLY A 107 4.98 -11.15 -2.00
C GLY A 107 5.30 -9.74 -1.50
N PRO A 108 4.72 -8.69 -2.08
CA PRO A 108 4.79 -7.36 -1.48
C PRO A 108 4.20 -7.37 -0.06
N ARG A 109 4.91 -6.76 0.89
CA ARG A 109 4.41 -6.61 2.26
C ARG A 109 3.06 -5.88 2.26
N ASP A 110 2.20 -6.23 3.22
CA ASP A 110 0.95 -5.52 3.52
C ASP A 110 -0.13 -5.56 2.43
N LEU A 111 -0.05 -6.52 1.49
CA LEU A 111 -1.14 -6.74 0.51
C LEU A 111 -2.35 -7.44 1.10
N THR A 112 -2.11 -8.45 1.94
CA THR A 112 -3.16 -9.20 2.62
C THR A 112 -3.66 -8.43 3.84
N PRO A 113 -4.91 -8.66 4.28
CA PRO A 113 -5.39 -8.14 5.55
C PRO A 113 -4.45 -8.50 6.70
N PRO A 114 -4.28 -7.61 7.69
CA PRO A 114 -3.38 -7.85 8.81
C PRO A 114 -3.90 -8.99 9.70
N ARG A 115 -2.99 -9.71 10.36
CA ARG A 115 -3.34 -10.75 11.36
C ARG A 115 -4.14 -10.19 12.55
N HIS A 116 -3.90 -8.93 12.89
CA HIS A 116 -4.57 -8.24 13.99
C HIS A 116 -5.32 -7.02 13.45
N CYS A 117 -6.51 -6.77 13.98
CA CYS A 117 -7.31 -5.63 13.58
C CYS A 117 -6.53 -4.32 13.79
N PRO A 118 -6.52 -3.37 12.84
CA PRO A 118 -5.90 -2.07 13.01
C PRO A 118 -6.47 -1.23 14.18
N GLY A 119 -7.68 -1.57 14.64
CA GLY A 119 -8.28 -1.00 15.85
C GLY A 119 -7.77 -1.60 17.16
N SER A 120 -7.01 -2.70 17.10
CA SER A 120 -6.42 -3.32 18.29
C SER A 120 -5.43 -2.37 18.96
N ARG A 121 -5.56 -2.21 20.28
CA ARG A 121 -4.67 -1.40 21.13
C ARG A 121 -4.60 0.08 20.72
N THR A 122 -5.62 0.58 20.04
CA THR A 122 -5.78 1.99 19.66
C THR A 122 -7.04 2.58 20.29
N ASP A 123 -7.21 3.88 20.11
CA ASP A 123 -8.39 4.67 20.46
C ASP A 123 -9.51 4.58 19.39
N LEU A 124 -9.37 3.69 18.40
CA LEU A 124 -10.32 3.50 17.31
C LEU A 124 -11.54 2.66 17.73
N TYR A 125 -12.24 3.12 18.75
CA TYR A 125 -13.47 2.51 19.25
C TYR A 125 -14.51 3.56 19.65
N ALA A 126 -15.78 3.17 19.56
CA ALA A 126 -16.87 3.87 20.21
C ALA A 126 -17.18 3.18 21.55
N PRO A 127 -17.14 3.87 22.69
CA PRO A 127 -17.48 3.26 23.98
C PRO A 127 -18.96 2.83 24.01
N LEU A 128 -19.24 1.71 24.66
CA LEU A 128 -20.61 1.23 24.90
C LEU A 128 -21.03 1.48 26.36
N PRO A 129 -22.35 1.46 26.67
CA PRO A 129 -22.82 1.59 28.04
C PRO A 129 -22.15 0.58 28.97
N GLY A 130 -21.73 1.04 30.16
CA GLY A 130 -21.00 0.22 31.14
C GLY A 130 -19.47 0.27 31.03
N GLY A 131 -18.91 0.90 29.99
CA GLY A 131 -17.49 1.32 29.94
C GLY A 131 -16.42 0.21 29.82
N THR A 132 -16.79 -1.05 29.94
CA THR A 132 -15.88 -2.21 29.85
C THR A 132 -15.76 -2.79 28.44
N THR A 133 -16.62 -2.33 27.53
CA THR A 133 -16.67 -2.76 26.13
C THR A 133 -16.77 -1.55 25.20
N GLY A 134 -16.32 -1.76 23.95
CA GLY A 134 -16.37 -0.77 22.90
C GLY A 134 -16.61 -1.42 21.55
N ARG A 135 -17.28 -0.71 20.66
CA ARG A 135 -17.43 -1.08 19.26
C ARG A 135 -16.18 -0.66 18.49
N CYS A 136 -15.48 -1.60 17.88
CA CYS A 136 -14.31 -1.33 17.05
C CYS A 136 -14.71 -0.51 15.84
N LEU A 137 -14.10 0.66 15.63
CA LEU A 137 -14.38 1.46 14.45
C LEU A 137 -13.79 0.84 13.19
N ALA A 138 -12.76 -0.01 13.33
CA ALA A 138 -12.07 -0.62 12.20
C ALA A 138 -12.80 -1.84 11.61
N CYS A 139 -13.44 -2.68 12.45
CA CYS A 139 -14.14 -3.89 11.98
C CYS A 139 -15.58 -4.03 12.48
N ARG A 140 -16.11 -3.06 13.24
CA ARG A 140 -17.47 -2.99 13.79
C ARG A 140 -17.85 -4.01 14.86
N ASP A 141 -17.02 -5.01 15.12
CA ASP A 141 -17.23 -5.94 16.23
C ASP A 141 -17.10 -5.27 17.61
N THR A 142 -17.79 -5.86 18.60
CA THR A 142 -17.69 -5.44 20.00
C THR A 142 -16.58 -6.21 20.71
N HIS A 143 -15.71 -5.47 21.40
CA HIS A 143 -14.60 -6.05 22.16
C HIS A 143 -14.45 -5.42 23.54
N PRO A 144 -13.81 -6.14 24.48
CA PRO A 144 -13.40 -5.56 25.74
C PRO A 144 -12.44 -4.38 25.54
N VAL A 145 -12.59 -3.37 26.38
CA VAL A 145 -11.71 -2.20 26.46
C VAL A 145 -10.89 -2.28 27.74
N ARG A 146 -9.59 -2.02 27.66
CA ARG A 146 -8.68 -2.07 28.81
C ARG A 146 -7.73 -0.88 28.84
N ALA A 147 -7.34 -0.49 30.04
CA ALA A 147 -6.16 0.35 30.23
C ALA A 147 -4.92 -0.41 29.74
N MET A 148 -4.06 0.27 29.02
CA MET A 148 -2.84 -0.29 28.43
C MET A 148 -1.80 0.81 28.19
N GLY A 149 -0.58 0.39 27.85
CA GLY A 149 0.57 1.29 27.74
C GLY A 149 1.38 1.35 29.03
N GLY A 150 2.42 2.19 29.02
CA GLY A 150 3.29 2.42 30.17
C GLY A 150 3.03 3.79 30.83
N PRO A 151 3.78 4.16 31.87
CA PRO A 151 3.61 5.41 32.61
C PRO A 151 3.73 6.67 31.73
N TYR A 152 4.44 6.58 30.60
CA TYR A 152 4.65 7.70 29.67
C TYR A 152 3.73 7.65 28.43
N ALA A 153 2.86 6.65 28.32
CA ALA A 153 1.96 6.46 27.18
C ALA A 153 0.71 5.66 27.59
N SER A 154 0.09 6.05 28.71
CA SER A 154 -1.13 5.41 29.21
C SER A 154 -2.29 5.72 28.28
N ARG A 155 -3.02 4.69 27.89
CA ARG A 155 -4.22 4.82 27.05
C ARG A 155 -5.25 3.76 27.40
N VAL A 156 -6.47 4.01 26.98
CA VAL A 156 -7.55 3.04 27.01
C VAL A 156 -7.86 2.64 25.57
N GLY A 157 -8.01 1.35 25.30
CA GLY A 157 -8.22 0.85 23.95
C GLY A 157 -8.82 -0.54 23.91
N ILE A 158 -9.26 -0.95 22.73
CA ILE A 158 -9.73 -2.32 22.48
C ILE A 158 -8.57 -3.31 22.65
N VAL A 159 -8.82 -4.43 23.32
CA VAL A 159 -7.84 -5.53 23.45
C VAL A 159 -7.41 -6.04 22.07
N GLN A 160 -6.25 -6.70 21.97
CA GLN A 160 -5.82 -7.25 20.68
C GLN A 160 -6.76 -8.36 20.20
N HIS A 161 -7.20 -8.27 18.94
CA HIS A 161 -8.15 -9.20 18.33
C HIS A 161 -7.87 -9.38 16.82
N PRO A 162 -8.30 -10.50 16.20
CA PRO A 162 -8.28 -10.63 14.74
C PRO A 162 -9.26 -9.66 14.08
N PRO A 163 -9.04 -9.24 12.81
CA PRO A 163 -10.04 -8.45 12.10
C PRO A 163 -11.36 -9.20 11.94
N GLY A 164 -12.47 -8.53 12.25
CA GLY A 164 -13.82 -9.01 11.93
C GLY A 164 -14.16 -8.87 10.46
N GLU A 165 -15.32 -9.42 10.07
CA GLU A 165 -15.84 -9.36 8.70
C GLU A 165 -16.07 -7.92 8.22
N GLY A 166 -16.41 -7.01 9.13
CA GLY A 166 -16.60 -5.59 8.84
C GLY A 166 -15.31 -4.78 8.70
N LEU A 167 -14.13 -5.40 8.50
CA LEU A 167 -12.87 -4.68 8.36
C LEU A 167 -12.94 -3.65 7.22
N PHE A 168 -12.58 -2.40 7.50
CA PHE A 168 -12.55 -1.34 6.50
C PHE A 168 -11.71 -1.69 5.26
N LYS A 169 -12.11 -1.13 4.10
CA LYS A 169 -11.40 -1.29 2.83
C LYS A 169 -10.02 -0.61 2.89
N PRO A 170 -8.95 -1.27 2.41
CA PRO A 170 -7.60 -0.74 2.52
C PRO A 170 -7.44 0.60 1.78
N CYS A 171 -6.69 1.52 2.38
CA CYS A 171 -6.22 2.71 1.68
C CYS A 171 -5.38 2.29 0.46
N PRO A 172 -5.54 2.92 -0.72
CA PRO A 172 -4.72 2.61 -1.89
C PRO A 172 -3.21 2.78 -1.66
N PHE A 173 -2.81 3.70 -0.77
CA PHE A 173 -1.41 4.01 -0.48
C PHE A 173 -0.89 3.34 0.79
N HIS A 174 -1.70 3.18 1.83
CA HIS A 174 -1.24 2.71 3.14
C HIS A 174 -1.88 1.41 3.60
N ARG A 175 -2.79 0.87 2.78
CA ARG A 175 -3.56 -0.33 3.10
C ARG A 175 -4.27 -0.15 4.45
N TRP A 176 -3.97 -0.99 5.43
CA TRP A 176 -4.58 -0.95 6.78
C TRP A 176 -3.70 -0.29 7.86
N ARG A 177 -2.57 0.32 7.50
CA ARG A 177 -1.52 0.67 8.48
C ARG A 177 -1.75 1.95 9.27
N HIS A 178 -2.51 2.88 8.70
CA HIS A 178 -2.62 4.24 9.23
C HIS A 178 -4.07 4.75 9.32
N PRO A 179 -5.01 3.98 9.89
CA PRO A 179 -6.33 4.48 10.19
C PRO A 179 -6.26 5.53 11.30
N ARG A 180 -7.09 6.55 11.17
CA ARG A 180 -7.32 7.58 12.18
C ARG A 180 -8.80 7.92 12.21
N ARG A 181 -9.28 8.40 13.35
CA ARG A 181 -10.62 8.98 13.47
C ARG A 181 -10.63 10.34 12.77
N THR A 182 -11.71 10.66 12.06
CA THR A 182 -11.93 12.03 11.58
C THR A 182 -12.60 12.86 12.67
N ALA A 183 -12.18 14.10 12.85
CA ALA A 183 -12.75 15.02 13.84
C ALA A 183 -14.17 15.49 13.48
N ALA A 184 -14.60 15.35 12.23
CA ALA A 184 -15.75 16.07 11.69
C ALA A 184 -17.12 15.44 11.98
N ASP A 185 -17.25 14.11 12.17
CA ASP A 185 -18.52 13.49 12.57
C ASP A 185 -18.32 12.03 12.98
N GLY A 186 -19.24 11.51 13.80
CA GLY A 186 -19.19 10.20 14.46
C GLY A 186 -18.69 9.05 13.61
N ASP A 187 -17.83 8.20 14.21
CA ASP A 187 -17.46 6.87 13.73
C ASP A 187 -16.87 6.74 12.31
N LEU A 188 -16.49 7.87 11.69
CA LEU A 188 -15.80 7.88 10.40
C LEU A 188 -14.29 7.70 10.57
N LEU A 189 -13.74 6.81 9.74
CA LEU A 189 -12.31 6.55 9.65
C LEU A 189 -11.73 7.18 8.39
N ALA A 190 -10.54 7.74 8.51
CA ALA A 190 -9.71 8.15 7.40
C ALA A 190 -8.32 7.54 7.53
N CYS A 191 -7.60 7.47 6.42
CA CYS A 191 -6.19 7.20 6.45
C CYS A 191 -5.42 8.48 6.86
N MET A 192 -4.19 8.34 7.37
CA MET A 192 -3.30 9.48 7.57
C MET A 192 -3.03 10.31 6.30
N CYS A 193 -3.17 9.77 5.07
CA CYS A 193 -3.13 10.60 3.84
C CYS A 193 -4.41 11.40 3.58
N GLY A 194 -5.37 11.42 4.51
CA GLY A 194 -6.62 12.18 4.36
C GLY A 194 -7.75 11.44 3.63
N ARG A 195 -7.46 10.35 2.91
CA ARG A 195 -8.49 9.57 2.20
C ARG A 195 -9.45 8.88 3.18
N PRO A 196 -10.77 8.91 2.94
CA PRO A 196 -11.74 8.18 3.76
C PRO A 196 -11.50 6.66 3.66
N LEU A 197 -11.77 5.95 4.76
CA LEU A 197 -11.72 4.48 4.83
C LEU A 197 -13.15 3.97 4.91
N ALA A 198 -13.64 3.44 3.78
CA ALA A 198 -14.98 2.89 3.69
C ALA A 198 -15.07 1.54 4.42
N ILE A 199 -16.18 1.31 5.11
CA ILE A 199 -16.49 0.03 5.75
C ILE A 199 -17.42 -0.73 4.80
N PRO A 200 -17.24 -2.05 4.61
CA PRO A 200 -18.19 -2.86 3.84
C PRO A 200 -19.61 -2.69 4.41
N GLN A 201 -20.60 -2.51 3.53
CA GLN A 201 -22.01 -2.54 3.90
C GLN A 201 -22.46 -3.97 4.17
#